data_AF-A0A1F9FH52-F1
#
_entry.id   AF-A0A1F9FH52-F1
#
_cell.length_a   1.000
_cell.length_b   1.000
_cell.length_c   1.000
_cell.angle_alpha   90.00
_cell.angle_beta   90.00
_cell.angle_gamma   90.00
#
_symmetry.space_group_name_H-M   'P 1'
#
loop_
_entity.id
_entity.type
_entity.pdbx_description
1 polymer ?
#
loop_
_entity_poly.entity_id
_entity_poly.type
_entity_poly.pdbx_seq_one_letter_code
_entity_poly.pdbx_strand_id
1 'polypeptide(L)'
;MTLVNVRLEPEDAQRVKALRDAGVQLSTLVRDAIHAEYDRRIRPAGTRKPSEVLAGILAALPDDDAGPRVDATDRRAVKKHIAAKLRRS
;
A
#
# COMPACT_ATOMS: atom_id res chain seq x y z
N MET A 1 17.80 12.05 -12.42
CA MET A 1 16.45 12.08 -13.04
C MET A 1 16.64 12.04 -14.54
N THR A 2 15.96 11.12 -15.23
CA THR A 2 16.02 11.02 -16.69
C THR A 2 14.65 11.39 -17.24
N LEU A 3 14.60 12.31 -18.21
CA LEU A 3 13.35 12.69 -18.86
C LEU A 3 13.06 11.72 -20.00
N VAL A 4 11.83 11.19 -20.04
CA VAL A 4 11.36 10.32 -21.12
C VAL A 4 10.20 11.02 -21.83
N ASN A 5 10.31 11.15 -23.14
CA ASN A 5 9.25 11.70 -23.99
C ASN A 5 8.49 10.55 -24.65
N VAL A 6 7.17 10.57 -24.56
CA VAL A 6 6.27 9.56 -25.12
C VAL A 6 5.28 10.24 -26.05
N ARG A 7 5.02 9.63 -27.21
CA ARG A 7 3.95 10.05 -28.11
C ARG A 7 2.66 9.35 -27.69
N LEU A 8 1.59 10.12 -27.58
CA LEU A 8 0.26 9.62 -27.26
C LEU A 8 -0.66 9.79 -28.46
N GLU A 9 -1.54 8.81 -28.65
CA GLU A 9 -2.64 8.94 -29.59
C GLU A 9 -3.62 10.04 -29.13
N PRO A 10 -4.40 10.62 -30.05
CA PRO A 10 -5.29 11.75 -29.73
C PRO A 10 -6.26 11.45 -28.58
N GLU A 11 -6.79 10.23 -28.50
CA GLU A 11 -7.70 9.81 -27.43
C GLU A 11 -7.01 9.80 -26.06
N ASP A 12 -5.81 9.23 -25.99
CA ASP A 12 -5.04 9.17 -24.73
C ASP A 12 -4.55 10.56 -24.30
N ALA A 13 -4.24 11.44 -25.26
CA ALA A 13 -3.95 12.85 -24.97
C ALA A 13 -5.13 13.56 -24.31
N GLN A 14 -6.37 13.28 -24.74
CA GLN A 14 -7.58 13.82 -24.11
C GLN A 14 -7.77 13.30 -22.69
N ARG A 15 -7.55 11.99 -22.47
CA ARG A 15 -7.61 11.38 -21.13
C ARG A 15 -6.56 11.98 -20.20
N VAL A 16 -5.33 12.15 -20.69
CA VAL A 16 -4.25 12.81 -19.92
C VAL A 16 -4.61 14.24 -19.56
N LYS A 17 -5.23 14.99 -20.47
CA LYS A 17 -5.72 16.33 -20.17
C LYS A 17 -6.76 16.31 -19.05
N ALA A 18 -7.78 15.45 -19.15
CA ALA A 18 -8.80 15.32 -18.12
C ALA A 18 -8.23 14.92 -16.75
N LEU A 19 -7.27 13.99 -16.72
CA LEU A 19 -6.57 13.60 -15.49
C LEU A 19 -5.80 14.77 -14.88
N ARG A 20 -5.12 15.56 -15.70
CA ARG A 20 -4.40 16.75 -15.23
C ARG A 20 -5.36 17.80 -14.66
N ASP A 21 -6.48 18.03 -15.33
CA ASP A 21 -7.52 18.97 -14.88
C ASP A 21 -8.13 18.52 -13.54
N ALA A 22 -8.17 17.21 -13.28
CA ALA A 22 -8.54 16.62 -11.99
C ALA A 22 -7.41 16.62 -10.93
N GLY A 23 -6.27 17.26 -11.21
CA GLY A 23 -5.14 17.37 -10.28
C GLY A 23 -4.21 16.15 -10.24
N VAL A 24 -4.37 15.18 -11.13
CA VAL A 24 -3.52 13.98 -11.18
C VAL A 24 -2.18 14.31 -11.84
N GLN A 25 -1.09 14.05 -11.13
CA GLN A 25 0.26 14.20 -11.67
C GLN A 25 0.62 13.00 -12.54
N LEU A 26 0.63 13.19 -13.87
CA LEU A 26 0.95 12.12 -14.83
C LEU A 26 2.32 11.47 -14.57
N SER A 27 3.29 12.24 -14.08
CA SER A 27 4.63 11.72 -13.76
C SER A 27 4.58 10.67 -12.65
N THR A 28 3.68 10.81 -11.68
CA THR A 28 3.47 9.81 -10.60
C THR A 28 2.82 8.57 -11.19
N LEU A 29 1.75 8.74 -11.97
CA LEU A 29 1.05 7.62 -12.62
C LEU A 29 1.98 6.78 -13.50
N VAL A 30 2.81 7.44 -14.32
CA VAL A 30 3.79 6.76 -15.18
C VAL A 30 4.85 6.04 -14.35
N ARG A 31 5.35 6.65 -13.27
CA ARG A 31 6.34 6.00 -12.38
C ARG A 31 5.75 4.76 -11.70
N ASP A 32 4.53 4.85 -11.20
CA ASP A 32 3.85 3.73 -10.55
C ASP A 32 3.60 2.59 -11.54
N ALA A 33 3.16 2.91 -12.76
CA ALA A 33 2.98 1.93 -13.82
C ALA A 33 4.32 1.25 -14.21
N ILE A 34 5.42 2.00 -14.31
CA ILE A 34 6.75 1.44 -14.58
C ILE A 34 7.18 0.50 -13.45
N HIS A 35 7.01 0.91 -12.18
CA HIS A 35 7.36 0.06 -11.04
C HIS A 35 6.54 -1.23 -11.02
N ALA A 36 5.22 -1.14 -11.20
CA ALA A 36 4.34 -2.30 -11.23
C ALA A 36 4.72 -3.26 -12.37
N GLU A 37 5.04 -2.73 -13.55
CA GLU A 37 5.41 -3.53 -14.70
C GLU A 37 6.80 -4.16 -14.56
N TYR A 38 7.75 -3.43 -13.97
CA TYR A 38 9.07 -3.94 -13.63
C TYR A 38 8.96 -5.07 -12.59
N ASP A 39 8.17 -4.87 -11.54
CA ASP A 39 7.91 -5.88 -10.52
C ASP A 39 7.24 -7.13 -11.12
N ARG A 40 6.37 -6.94 -12.11
CA ARG A 40 5.70 -8.06 -12.78
C ARG A 40 6.63 -8.88 -13.69
N ARG A 41 7.51 -8.21 -14.44
CA ARG A 41 8.32 -8.87 -15.49
C ARG A 41 9.74 -9.20 -15.09
N ILE A 42 10.36 -8.35 -14.29
CA ILE A 42 11.80 -8.37 -14.02
C ILE A 42 12.08 -8.81 -12.58
N ARG A 43 11.25 -8.43 -11.61
CA ARG A 43 11.45 -8.85 -10.21
C ARG A 43 11.03 -10.33 -10.05
N PRO A 44 11.94 -11.22 -9.59
CA PRO A 44 11.56 -12.59 -9.27
C PRO A 44 10.46 -12.61 -8.21
N ALA A 45 9.46 -13.49 -8.37
CA ALA A 45 8.30 -13.61 -7.48
C ALA A 45 8.65 -13.82 -5.98
N GLY A 46 9.90 -14.22 -5.67
CA GLY A 46 10.40 -14.40 -4.31
C GLY A 46 11.01 -13.15 -3.65
N THR A 47 10.99 -11.98 -4.29
CA THR A 47 11.80 -10.81 -3.84
C THR A 47 11.03 -9.69 -3.15
N ARG A 48 9.73 -9.86 -2.82
CA ARG A 48 9.13 -8.96 -1.82
C ARG A 48 9.75 -9.29 -0.48
N LYS A 49 10.61 -8.41 0.02
CA LYS A 49 11.18 -8.59 1.35
C LYS A 49 10.01 -8.56 2.34
N PRO A 50 9.89 -9.54 3.25
CA PRO A 50 8.83 -9.53 4.26
C PRO A 50 8.74 -8.19 5.02
N SER A 51 9.87 -7.49 5.17
CA SER A 51 9.96 -6.14 5.74
C SER A 51 9.21 -5.07 4.94
N GLU A 52 9.19 -5.15 3.60
CA GLU A 52 8.49 -4.18 2.74
C GLU A 52 6.98 -4.39 2.78
N VAL A 53 6.55 -5.65 2.86
CA VAL A 53 5.13 -6.01 3.05
C VAL A 53 4.66 -5.55 4.44
N LEU A 54 5.46 -5.81 5.47
CA LEU A 54 5.17 -5.37 6.83
C LEU A 54 5.12 -3.84 6.93
N ALA A 55 6.06 -3.12 6.31
CA ALA A 55 6.06 -1.66 6.29
C ALA A 55 4.82 -1.08 5.60
N GLY A 56 4.36 -1.70 4.50
CA GLY A 56 3.12 -1.30 3.84
C GLY A 56 1.86 -1.54 4.70
N ILE A 57 1.82 -2.64 5.45
CA ILE A 57 0.73 -2.93 6.40
C ILE A 57 0.74 -1.90 7.53
N LEU A 58 1.90 -1.63 8.13
CA LEU A 58 2.03 -0.67 9.22
C LEU A 58 1.71 0.77 8.78
N ALA A 59 2.16 1.20 7.60
CA ALA A 59 1.87 2.54 7.08
C ALA A 59 0.38 2.78 6.78
N ALA A 60 -0.40 1.72 6.56
CA ALA A 60 -1.84 1.81 6.33
C ALA A 60 -2.68 1.73 7.62
N LEU A 61 -2.05 1.37 8.75
CA LEU A 61 -2.69 1.36 10.06
C LEU A 61 -2.39 2.70 10.76
N PRO A 62 -3.37 3.38 11.37
CA PRO A 62 -3.04 4.43 12.33
C PRO A 62 -2.17 3.83 13.45
N ASP A 63 -1.16 4.57 13.91
CA ASP A 63 -0.33 4.21 15.07
C ASP A 63 -1.21 4.16 16.32
N ASP A 64 -1.92 3.06 16.50
CA ASP A 64 -2.54 2.74 17.78
C ASP A 64 -1.50 1.97 18.59
N ASP A 65 -0.72 2.72 19.38
CA ASP A 65 0.25 2.24 20.37
C ASP A 65 -0.39 1.34 21.46
N ALA A 66 -1.66 1.01 21.33
CA ALA A 66 -2.31 -0.02 22.11
C ALA A 66 -1.85 -1.43 21.68
N GLY A 67 -0.60 -1.76 22.03
CA GLY A 67 -0.23 -3.15 22.27
C GLY A 67 -1.29 -3.84 23.14
N PRO A 68 -1.45 -5.17 23.05
CA PRO A 68 -2.48 -5.85 23.82
C PRO A 68 -2.39 -5.44 25.30
N ARG A 69 -3.48 -4.88 25.84
CA ARG A 69 -3.61 -4.44 27.26
C ARG A 69 -3.53 -5.61 28.26
N VAL A 70 -3.09 -6.78 27.80
CA VAL A 70 -3.00 -8.03 28.53
C VAL A 70 -1.71 -8.73 28.14
N ASP A 71 -1.06 -9.32 29.13
CA ASP A 71 0.10 -10.18 28.93
C ASP A 71 -0.28 -11.34 28.01
N ALA A 72 0.37 -11.41 26.85
CA ALA A 72 0.11 -12.43 25.83
C ALA A 72 0.57 -13.83 26.27
N THR A 73 1.41 -13.92 27.30
CA THR A 73 1.88 -15.20 27.86
C THR A 73 0.91 -15.78 28.89
N ASP A 74 0.02 -14.97 29.47
CA ASP A 74 -1.08 -15.44 30.34
C ASP A 74 -2.33 -15.80 29.52
N ARG A 75 -2.47 -17.10 29.25
CA ARG A 75 -3.61 -17.68 28.54
C ARG A 75 -4.97 -17.29 29.15
N ARG A 76 -5.08 -17.14 30.48
CA ARG A 76 -6.36 -16.79 31.13
C ARG A 76 -6.70 -15.33 30.91
N ALA A 77 -5.73 -14.44 31.04
CA ALA A 77 -5.89 -13.01 30.78
C ALA A 77 -6.32 -12.76 29.32
N VAL A 78 -5.68 -13.43 28.37
CA VAL A 78 -6.02 -13.35 26.93
C VAL A 78 -7.45 -13.81 26.66
N LYS A 79 -7.85 -14.97 27.19
CA LYS A 79 -9.21 -15.51 26.98
C LYS A 79 -10.30 -14.57 27.51
N LYS A 80 -10.08 -13.97 28.69
CA LYS A 80 -11.00 -13.01 29.29
C LYS A 80 -11.09 -11.73 28.47
N HIS A 81 -9.96 -11.24 27.96
CA HIS A 81 -9.91 -10.05 27.11
C HIS A 81 -10.69 -10.24 25.81
N ILE A 82 -10.46 -11.36 25.10
CA ILE A 82 -11.18 -11.69 23.87
C ILE A 82 -12.68 -11.79 24.12
N ALA A 83 -13.11 -12.52 25.16
CA ALA A 83 -14.52 -12.66 25.51
C ALA A 83 -15.19 -11.31 25.82
N ALA A 84 -14.48 -10.40 26.51
CA ALA A 84 -14.98 -9.05 26.79
C ALA A 84 -15.02 -8.14 25.55
N LYS A 85 -14.12 -8.35 24.58
CA LYS A 85 -14.14 -7.63 23.29
C LYS A 85 -15.32 -8.07 22.42
N LEU A 86 -15.52 -9.39 22.30
CA LEU A 86 -16.61 -9.98 21.51
C LEU A 86 -18.02 -9.64 22.02
N ARG A 87 -18.16 -9.30 23.30
CA ARG A 87 -19.45 -8.85 23.88
C ARG A 87 -19.74 -7.36 23.66
N ARG A 88 -18.76 -6.58 23.20
CA ARG A 88 -18.86 -5.12 23.00
C ARG A 88 -18.99 -4.73 21.52
N SER A 89 -18.93 -5.70 20.62
CA SER A 89 -19.26 -5.57 19.19
C SER A 89 -20.62 -6.20 18.94
#